data_AF-A0A2E8K0D4-F1
#
_entry.id   AF-A0A2E8K0D4-F1
#
_cell.length_a   1.000
_cell.length_b   1.000
_cell.length_c   1.000
_cell.angle_alpha   90.00
_cell.angle_beta   90.00
_cell.angle_gamma   90.00
#
_symmetry.space_group_name_H-M   'P 1'
#
loop_
_entity.id
_entity.type
_entity.pdbx_description
1 polymer ?
#
loop_
_entity_poly.entity_id
_entity_poly.type
_entity_poly.pdbx_seq_one_letter_code
_entity_poly.pdbx_strand_id
1 'polypeptide(L)'
;MDQIHSRCRRAPLSFSGRRGFTLIEAALATVIVGTGVLAIVFAQQTFHKQNDWAQRSAVAMRLAGEIREMAINLPRHDPVTGVDFWGPEAEEMSLVDWDDVDDLDEAIFSADIGNGPINALRETLPDFQGWRQRAVVVNVDPFDLNTTVPDGTSDMLRVTVFVEYQGVDDLEPAEITRLTWIQPR
;
A
#
# COMPACT_ATOMS: atom_id res chain seq x y z
N MET A 1 -72.74 63.47 30.92
CA MET A 1 -72.74 62.29 30.03
C MET A 1 -71.77 62.59 28.91
N ASP A 2 -70.67 61.89 28.63
CA ASP A 2 -70.10 60.60 29.05
C ASP A 2 -68.60 60.71 28.70
N GLN A 3 -67.65 60.46 29.61
CA GLN A 3 -67.05 59.14 29.86
C GLN A 3 -66.85 58.32 28.57
N ILE A 4 -65.61 58.11 28.14
CA ILE A 4 -65.01 56.77 27.95
C ILE A 4 -63.52 56.92 27.60
N HIS A 5 -62.74 56.73 28.65
CA HIS A 5 -61.38 56.23 28.75
C HIS A 5 -60.66 55.74 27.48
N SER A 6 -59.63 56.49 27.09
CA SER A 6 -58.48 55.98 26.32
C SER A 6 -57.68 55.01 27.21
N ARG A 7 -57.82 53.69 27.00
CA ARG A 7 -56.98 52.68 27.66
C ARG A 7 -55.62 52.60 26.99
N CYS A 8 -54.60 53.17 27.64
CA CYS A 8 -53.20 52.90 27.34
C CYS A 8 -52.89 51.43 27.72
N ARG A 9 -52.80 50.52 26.74
CA ARG A 9 -52.35 49.14 26.97
C ARG A 9 -50.84 49.16 27.20
N ARG A 10 -50.39 48.95 28.43
CA ARG A 10 -48.99 48.66 28.74
C ARG A 10 -48.66 47.27 28.20
N ALA A 11 -47.67 47.17 27.31
CA ALA A 11 -47.07 45.90 26.93
C ALA A 11 -46.35 45.31 28.16
N PRO A 12 -46.46 44.00 28.44
CA PRO A 12 -45.62 43.38 29.46
C PRO A 12 -44.19 43.33 28.94
N LEU A 13 -43.28 43.98 29.68
CA LEU A 13 -41.85 43.73 29.53
C LEU A 13 -41.61 42.29 29.98
N SER A 14 -41.35 41.41 29.01
CA SER A 14 -40.83 40.07 29.27
C SER A 14 -39.47 40.22 29.92
N PHE A 15 -39.40 40.00 31.23
CA PHE A 15 -38.13 39.75 31.90
C PHE A 15 -37.63 38.40 31.42
N SER A 16 -36.69 38.45 30.48
CA SER A 16 -35.75 37.36 30.21
C SER A 16 -34.95 37.11 31.50
N GLY A 17 -35.50 36.26 32.37
CA GLY A 17 -34.79 35.76 33.52
C GLY A 17 -33.59 34.96 33.02
N ARG A 18 -32.38 35.41 33.36
CA ARG A 18 -31.15 34.64 33.14
C ARG A 18 -31.29 33.31 33.90
N ARG A 19 -31.66 32.24 33.19
CA ARG A 19 -31.63 30.87 33.73
C ARG A 19 -30.17 30.44 33.72
N GLY A 20 -29.60 30.23 34.91
CA GLY A 20 -28.30 29.57 35.05
C GLY A 20 -28.41 28.09 34.69
N PHE A 21 -27.28 27.46 34.39
CA PHE A 21 -27.20 26.03 34.14
C PHE A 21 -27.55 25.23 35.40
N THR A 22 -28.35 24.18 35.25
CA THR A 22 -28.59 23.22 36.32
C THR A 22 -27.42 22.22 36.40
N LEU A 23 -27.23 21.57 37.56
CA LEU A 23 -26.20 20.53 37.71
C LEU A 23 -26.39 19.37 36.72
N ILE A 24 -27.64 19.01 36.41
CA ILE A 24 -27.92 17.94 35.44
C ILE A 24 -27.60 18.37 34.01
N GLU A 25 -27.85 19.64 33.66
CA GLU A 25 -27.52 20.19 32.33
C GLU A 25 -26.01 20.31 32.13
N ALA A 26 -25.29 20.78 33.16
CA ALA A 26 -23.83 20.79 33.14
C ALA A 26 -23.26 19.36 33.05
N ALA A 27 -23.82 18.40 33.80
CA ALA A 27 -23.42 17.00 33.71
C ALA A 27 -23.66 16.43 32.30
N LEU A 28 -24.85 16.62 31.71
CA LEU A 28 -25.14 16.18 30.35
C LEU A 28 -24.25 16.87 29.31
N ALA A 29 -24.00 18.18 29.44
CA ALA A 29 -23.10 18.91 28.54
C ALA A 29 -21.67 18.37 28.60
N THR A 30 -21.14 18.09 29.81
CA THR A 30 -19.81 17.48 29.95
C THR A 30 -19.74 16.08 29.35
N VAL A 31 -20.82 15.28 29.46
CA VAL A 31 -20.91 13.95 28.82
C VAL A 31 -20.92 14.08 27.30
N ILE A 32 -21.72 14.98 26.74
CA ILE A 32 -21.82 15.19 25.28
C ILE A 32 -20.50 15.69 24.70
N VAL A 33 -19.89 16.70 25.33
CA VAL A 33 -18.60 17.24 24.86
C VAL A 33 -17.49 16.21 25.06
N GLY A 34 -17.48 15.50 26.19
CA GLY A 34 -16.50 14.47 26.49
C GLY A 34 -16.51 13.32 25.48
N THR A 35 -17.69 12.77 25.15
CA THR A 35 -17.80 11.71 24.13
C THR A 35 -17.45 12.23 22.73
N GLY A 36 -17.81 13.47 22.40
CA GLY A 36 -17.45 14.11 21.14
C GLY A 36 -15.92 14.24 20.95
N VAL A 37 -15.21 14.69 21.98
CA VAL A 37 -13.74 14.81 21.93
C VAL A 37 -13.08 13.44 21.81
N LEU A 38 -13.53 12.44 22.57
CA LEU A 38 -13.00 11.08 22.49
C LEU A 38 -13.18 10.47 21.09
N ALA A 39 -14.35 10.69 20.46
CA ALA A 39 -14.62 10.21 19.11
C ALA A 39 -13.66 10.84 18.07
N ILE A 40 -13.38 12.15 18.19
CA ILE A 40 -12.45 12.85 17.28
C ILE A 40 -11.02 12.30 17.42
N VAL A 41 -10.55 12.08 18.64
CA VAL A 41 -9.19 11.54 18.88
C VAL A 41 -9.06 10.14 18.29
N PHE A 42 -10.07 9.28 18.47
CA PHE A 42 -10.08 7.95 17.88
C PHE A 42 -10.08 7.99 16.34
N ALA A 43 -10.85 8.91 15.75
CA ALA A 43 -10.87 9.12 14.30
C ALA A 43 -9.50 9.57 13.77
N GLN A 44 -8.83 10.52 14.43
CA GLN A 44 -7.49 10.98 14.05
C GLN A 44 -6.47 9.85 14.08
N GLN A 45 -6.46 9.02 15.13
CA GLN A 45 -5.57 7.86 15.21
C GLN A 45 -5.79 6.89 14.05
N THR A 46 -7.04 6.68 13.66
CA THR A 46 -7.39 5.80 12.54
C THR A 46 -6.92 6.39 11.21
N PHE A 47 -7.09 7.70 11.00
CA PHE A 47 -6.62 8.37 9.80
C PHE A 47 -5.10 8.36 9.66
N HIS A 48 -4.35 8.51 10.75
CA HIS A 48 -2.89 8.37 10.70
C HIS A 48 -2.48 6.97 10.25
N LYS A 49 -3.06 5.92 10.85
CA LYS A 49 -2.78 4.53 10.45
C LYS A 49 -3.13 4.25 8.99
N GLN A 50 -4.27 4.77 8.53
CA GLN A 50 -4.71 4.61 7.14
C GLN A 50 -3.81 5.36 6.15
N ASN A 51 -3.37 6.57 6.50
CA ASN A 51 -2.44 7.34 5.68
C ASN A 51 -1.08 6.66 5.58
N ASP A 52 -0.54 6.15 6.69
CA ASP A 52 0.73 5.42 6.71
C ASP A 52 0.64 4.18 5.81
N TRP A 53 -0.45 3.41 5.90
CA TRP A 53 -0.71 2.27 5.03
C TRP A 53 -0.78 2.70 3.56
N ALA A 54 -1.56 3.74 3.25
CA ALA A 54 -1.72 4.24 1.88
C ALA A 54 -0.39 4.70 1.27
N GLN A 55 0.44 5.40 2.04
CA GLN A 55 1.78 5.80 1.61
C GLN A 55 2.66 4.60 1.30
N ARG A 56 2.68 3.59 2.19
CA ARG A 56 3.45 2.36 1.98
C ARG A 56 2.95 1.59 0.76
N SER A 57 1.64 1.43 0.59
CA SER A 57 1.07 0.77 -0.59
C SER A 57 1.41 1.48 -1.90
N ALA A 58 1.43 2.82 -1.91
CA ALA A 58 1.83 3.58 -3.09
C ALA A 58 3.31 3.35 -3.45
N VAL A 59 4.19 3.35 -2.45
CA VAL A 59 5.62 3.03 -2.65
C VAL A 59 5.79 1.58 -3.12
N ALA A 60 5.09 0.64 -2.50
CA ALA A 60 5.15 -0.77 -2.84
C ALA A 60 4.70 -1.05 -4.28
N MET A 61 3.60 -0.41 -4.71
CA MET A 61 3.11 -0.53 -6.09
C MET A 61 4.12 0.05 -7.09
N ARG A 62 4.76 1.18 -6.77
CA ARG A 62 5.83 1.74 -7.60
C ARG A 62 6.98 0.73 -7.73
N LEU A 63 7.51 0.21 -6.62
CA LEU A 63 8.61 -0.75 -6.61
C LEU A 63 8.27 -2.03 -7.38
N ALA A 64 7.05 -2.55 -7.25
CA ALA A 64 6.62 -3.70 -8.03
C ALA A 64 6.57 -3.38 -9.54
N GLY A 65 6.10 -2.18 -9.87
CA GLY A 65 6.09 -1.65 -11.23
C GLY A 65 7.48 -1.54 -11.85
N GLU A 66 8.49 -1.08 -11.10
CA GLU A 66 9.88 -1.01 -11.60
C GLU A 66 10.38 -2.35 -12.13
N ILE A 67 10.13 -3.46 -11.41
CA ILE A 67 10.51 -4.81 -11.85
C ILE A 67 9.75 -5.21 -13.12
N ARG A 68 8.45 -4.89 -13.20
CA ARG A 68 7.66 -5.16 -14.39
C ARG A 68 8.15 -4.37 -15.61
N GLU A 69 8.47 -3.09 -15.44
CA GLU A 69 8.98 -2.24 -16.51
C GLU A 69 10.40 -2.65 -16.94
N MET A 70 11.20 -3.21 -16.04
CA MET A 70 12.47 -3.86 -16.40
C MET A 70 12.21 -5.10 -17.27
N ALA A 71 11.35 -6.01 -16.79
CA ALA A 71 11.08 -7.30 -17.42
C ALA A 71 10.36 -7.20 -18.77
N ILE A 72 9.66 -6.10 -19.06
CA ILE A 72 8.90 -5.97 -20.32
C ILE A 72 9.78 -5.98 -21.57
N ASN A 73 11.04 -5.56 -21.43
CA ASN A 73 11.99 -5.49 -22.54
C ASN A 73 12.89 -6.73 -22.61
N LEU A 74 12.74 -7.68 -21.68
CA LEU A 74 13.55 -8.88 -21.64
C LEU A 74 12.87 -10.01 -22.42
N PRO A 75 13.64 -10.82 -23.18
CA PRO A 75 13.16 -12.13 -23.61
C PRO A 75 12.77 -12.98 -22.41
N ARG A 76 12.03 -14.06 -22.65
CA ARG A 76 11.55 -14.93 -21.57
C ARG A 76 12.50 -16.02 -21.14
N HIS A 77 13.47 -16.28 -22.00
CA HIS A 77 14.51 -17.28 -21.91
C HIS A 77 15.68 -16.74 -22.71
N ASP A 78 16.87 -17.12 -22.31
CA ASP A 78 18.11 -16.75 -22.96
C ASP A 78 18.04 -17.08 -24.48
N PRO A 79 18.38 -16.14 -25.38
CA PRO A 79 18.32 -16.37 -26.83
C PRO A 79 19.31 -17.42 -27.38
N VAL A 80 20.34 -17.76 -26.62
CA VAL A 80 21.46 -18.65 -26.94
C VAL A 80 21.25 -20.04 -26.38
N THR A 81 20.95 -20.18 -25.09
CA THR A 81 20.79 -21.47 -24.38
C THR A 81 19.33 -21.91 -24.28
N GLY A 82 18.37 -20.97 -24.37
CA GLY A 82 16.95 -21.27 -24.39
C GLY A 82 16.44 -21.82 -23.07
N VAL A 83 15.90 -23.04 -23.09
CA VAL A 83 15.25 -23.67 -21.92
C VAL A 83 16.16 -24.65 -21.18
N ASP A 84 17.44 -24.69 -21.55
CA ASP A 84 18.41 -25.61 -20.95
C ASP A 84 18.77 -25.20 -19.51
N PHE A 85 18.57 -23.92 -19.17
CA PHE A 85 18.74 -23.34 -17.85
C PHE A 85 17.44 -22.67 -17.40
N TRP A 86 17.29 -22.53 -16.08
CA TRP A 86 16.19 -21.81 -15.45
C TRP A 86 16.76 -21.00 -14.31
N GLY A 87 16.54 -19.69 -14.35
CA GLY A 87 17.29 -18.75 -13.53
C GLY A 87 18.69 -18.47 -14.08
N PRO A 88 19.48 -17.66 -13.36
CA PRO A 88 20.73 -17.12 -13.85
C PRO A 88 21.73 -18.19 -14.29
N GLU A 89 22.34 -17.97 -15.45
CA GLU A 89 23.34 -18.87 -15.99
C GLU A 89 24.68 -18.81 -15.25
N ALA A 90 25.55 -19.78 -15.49
CA ALA A 90 26.86 -19.87 -14.82
C ALA A 90 27.78 -18.66 -15.11
N GLU A 91 27.57 -17.96 -16.22
CA GLU A 91 28.32 -16.77 -16.62
C GLU A 91 27.67 -15.46 -16.14
N GLU A 92 26.47 -15.53 -15.56
CA GLU A 92 25.67 -14.39 -15.14
C GLU A 92 25.76 -14.16 -13.63
N MET A 93 26.84 -13.51 -13.24
CA MET A 93 27.18 -13.34 -11.82
C MET A 93 26.52 -12.11 -11.18
N SER A 94 25.85 -11.28 -11.97
CA SER A 94 25.27 -10.03 -11.50
C SER A 94 24.03 -9.62 -12.28
N LEU A 95 23.23 -8.73 -11.66
CA LEU A 95 21.99 -8.22 -12.23
C LEU A 95 22.16 -7.55 -13.62
N VAL A 96 23.35 -7.03 -13.92
CA VAL A 96 23.60 -6.43 -15.25
C VAL A 96 23.80 -7.47 -16.34
N ASP A 97 24.15 -8.70 -15.96
CA ASP A 97 24.38 -9.81 -16.88
C ASP A 97 23.07 -10.51 -17.22
N TRP A 98 22.13 -10.57 -16.27
CA TRP A 98 20.79 -11.18 -16.45
C TRP A 98 20.12 -10.58 -17.69
N ASP A 99 19.81 -11.38 -18.68
CA ASP A 99 19.30 -10.88 -19.95
C ASP A 99 17.88 -11.31 -20.27
N ASP A 100 17.29 -12.19 -19.47
CA ASP A 100 15.93 -12.71 -19.65
C ASP A 100 15.04 -12.56 -18.39
N VAL A 101 13.84 -13.14 -18.45
CA VAL A 101 12.84 -13.04 -17.37
C VAL A 101 13.00 -14.16 -16.36
N ASP A 102 13.42 -15.36 -16.75
CA ASP A 102 13.61 -16.49 -15.83
C ASP A 102 14.79 -16.28 -14.88
N ASP A 103 15.78 -15.45 -15.23
CA ASP A 103 16.80 -14.95 -14.31
C ASP A 103 16.25 -14.30 -13.04
N LEU A 104 15.04 -13.75 -13.12
CA LEU A 104 14.37 -13.13 -11.99
C LEU A 104 13.72 -14.15 -11.05
N ASP A 105 13.71 -15.45 -11.37
CA ASP A 105 13.13 -16.43 -10.47
C ASP A 105 13.88 -16.49 -9.14
N GLU A 106 13.12 -16.52 -8.06
CA GLU A 106 13.59 -16.43 -6.68
C GLU A 106 14.47 -15.19 -6.35
N ALA A 107 14.61 -14.22 -7.26
CA ALA A 107 15.45 -13.05 -7.06
C ALA A 107 14.93 -12.19 -5.90
N ILE A 108 15.83 -11.79 -5.01
CA ILE A 108 15.54 -10.95 -3.85
C ILE A 108 16.40 -9.69 -3.91
N PHE A 109 15.76 -8.53 -3.84
CA PHE A 109 16.36 -7.21 -3.84
C PHE A 109 16.00 -6.50 -2.53
N SER A 110 16.93 -6.39 -1.59
CA SER A 110 16.71 -5.75 -0.29
C SER A 110 17.93 -4.96 0.17
N ALA A 111 17.66 -3.82 0.81
CA ALA A 111 18.71 -2.99 1.41
C ALA A 111 19.49 -3.76 2.49
N ASP A 112 18.83 -4.69 3.20
CA ASP A 112 19.40 -5.43 4.32
C ASP A 112 20.49 -6.41 3.90
N ILE A 113 20.39 -6.96 2.68
CA ILE A 113 21.40 -7.86 2.10
C ILE A 113 22.40 -7.12 1.20
N GLY A 114 22.31 -5.79 1.14
CA GLY A 114 23.26 -4.94 0.43
C GLY A 114 23.09 -4.87 -1.09
N ASN A 115 22.08 -5.53 -1.67
CA ASN A 115 21.75 -5.41 -3.09
C ASN A 115 20.59 -4.46 -3.38
N GLY A 116 19.90 -3.96 -2.35
CA GLY A 116 18.89 -2.89 -2.40
C GLY A 116 17.65 -3.23 -3.23
N PRO A 117 16.49 -2.60 -3.00
CA PRO A 117 15.46 -2.55 -4.02
C PRO A 117 16.00 -1.84 -5.27
N ILE A 118 15.56 -2.28 -6.44
CA ILE A 118 16.05 -1.78 -7.72
C ILE A 118 14.95 -1.05 -8.51
N ASN A 119 15.38 -0.12 -9.37
CA ASN A 119 14.52 0.51 -10.37
C ASN A 119 14.53 -0.27 -11.70
N ALA A 120 13.73 0.19 -12.68
CA ALA A 120 13.65 -0.45 -14.00
C ALA A 120 14.99 -0.42 -14.79
N LEU A 121 15.94 0.43 -14.39
CA LEU A 121 17.27 0.55 -14.98
C LEU A 121 18.32 -0.34 -14.30
N ARG A 122 17.90 -1.25 -13.41
CA ARG A 122 18.77 -2.12 -12.59
C ARG A 122 19.66 -1.36 -11.61
N GLU A 123 19.31 -0.12 -11.29
CA GLU A 123 20.03 0.67 -10.31
C GLU A 123 19.42 0.45 -8.93
N THR A 124 20.28 0.26 -7.93
CA THR A 124 19.87 0.16 -6.53
C THR A 124 19.33 1.50 -6.05
N LEU A 125 18.17 1.50 -5.41
CA LEU A 125 17.56 2.68 -4.84
C LEU A 125 18.12 2.94 -3.43
N PRO A 126 18.82 4.07 -3.20
CA PRO A 126 19.29 4.44 -1.87
C PRO A 126 18.12 4.81 -0.96
N ASP A 127 18.32 4.70 0.36
CA ASP A 127 17.35 5.08 1.39
C ASP A 127 16.04 4.27 1.43
N PHE A 128 16.03 3.07 0.83
CA PHE A 128 14.92 2.11 0.92
C PHE A 128 15.14 1.04 2.01
N GLN A 129 15.64 1.45 3.17
CA GLN A 129 15.84 0.53 4.30
C GLN A 129 14.51 -0.13 4.72
N GLY A 130 14.56 -1.43 5.01
CA GLY A 130 13.39 -2.24 5.33
C GLY A 130 12.51 -2.62 4.14
N TRP A 131 12.77 -2.12 2.92
CA TRP A 131 12.04 -2.55 1.72
C TRP A 131 12.72 -3.73 1.03
N ARG A 132 11.89 -4.65 0.54
CA ARG A 132 12.33 -5.83 -0.21
C ARG A 132 11.42 -6.08 -1.41
N GLN A 133 12.01 -6.29 -2.58
CA GLN A 133 11.33 -6.88 -3.74
C GLN A 133 11.75 -8.36 -3.82
N ARG A 134 10.79 -9.24 -4.04
CA ARG A 134 11.04 -10.66 -4.32
C ARG A 134 10.26 -11.07 -5.55
N ALA A 135 10.96 -11.51 -6.58
CA ALA A 135 10.35 -12.03 -7.79
C ALA A 135 10.23 -13.56 -7.68
N VAL A 136 9.17 -14.08 -8.29
CA VAL A 136 8.93 -15.50 -8.50
C VAL A 136 8.42 -15.62 -9.92
N VAL A 137 9.08 -16.44 -10.71
CA VAL A 137 8.77 -16.68 -12.11
C VAL A 137 8.42 -18.14 -12.23
N VAL A 138 7.33 -18.45 -12.93
CA VAL A 138 6.93 -19.85 -13.14
C VAL A 138 6.37 -20.02 -14.54
N ASN A 139 6.62 -21.18 -15.16
CA ASN A 139 5.91 -21.57 -16.36
C ASN A 139 4.45 -21.92 -16.05
N VAL A 140 3.54 -21.49 -16.92
CA VAL A 140 2.10 -21.77 -16.80
C VAL A 140 1.54 -22.39 -18.07
N ASP A 141 0.47 -23.17 -17.93
CA ASP A 141 -0.21 -23.77 -19.08
C ASP A 141 -0.85 -22.65 -19.96
N PRO A 142 -0.58 -22.60 -21.28
CA PRO A 142 -1.16 -21.59 -22.16
C PRO A 142 -2.69 -21.64 -22.28
N PHE A 143 -3.29 -22.79 -21.97
CA PHE A 143 -4.74 -23.02 -21.99
C PHE A 143 -5.38 -22.93 -20.61
N ASP A 144 -4.58 -22.98 -19.54
CA ASP A 144 -5.01 -22.72 -18.16
C ASP A 144 -3.95 -21.94 -17.38
N LEU A 145 -4.10 -20.62 -17.40
CA LEU A 145 -3.20 -19.67 -16.75
C LEU A 145 -3.16 -19.78 -15.22
N ASN A 146 -3.90 -20.70 -14.58
CA ASN A 146 -3.77 -20.99 -13.15
C ASN A 146 -2.87 -22.21 -12.87
N THR A 147 -2.72 -23.09 -13.86
CA THR A 147 -1.91 -24.30 -13.74
C THR A 147 -0.45 -23.96 -13.98
N THR A 148 0.39 -24.29 -12.99
CA THR A 148 1.85 -24.21 -13.11
C THR A 148 2.36 -25.49 -13.74
N VAL A 149 3.27 -25.37 -14.70
CA VAL A 149 3.91 -26.50 -15.38
C VAL A 149 5.42 -26.46 -15.07
N PRO A 150 6.16 -27.57 -15.27
CA PRO A 150 7.59 -27.58 -14.98
C PRO A 150 8.36 -26.52 -15.78
N ASP A 151 9.48 -26.10 -15.22
CA ASP A 151 10.32 -25.05 -15.80
C ASP A 151 10.80 -25.43 -17.21
N GLY A 152 10.85 -24.45 -18.11
CA GLY A 152 11.19 -24.62 -19.52
C GLY A 152 10.17 -25.37 -20.39
N THR A 153 9.02 -25.79 -19.84
CA THR A 153 8.06 -26.64 -20.60
C THR A 153 6.93 -25.88 -21.31
N SER A 154 6.78 -24.58 -21.06
CA SER A 154 5.74 -23.76 -21.67
C SER A 154 6.31 -22.46 -22.15
N ASP A 155 5.81 -21.97 -23.28
CA ASP A 155 6.13 -20.62 -23.70
C ASP A 155 5.57 -19.59 -22.70
N MET A 156 4.51 -19.83 -21.93
CA MET A 156 3.93 -18.79 -21.06
C MET A 156 4.56 -18.74 -19.65
N LEU A 157 4.93 -17.53 -19.23
CA LEU A 157 5.41 -17.25 -17.86
C LEU A 157 4.39 -16.45 -17.07
N ARG A 158 4.28 -16.75 -15.78
CA ARG A 158 3.65 -15.89 -14.78
C ARG A 158 4.72 -15.35 -13.87
N VAL A 159 4.88 -14.03 -13.86
CA VAL A 159 5.79 -13.35 -12.95
C VAL A 159 4.98 -12.76 -11.81
N THR A 160 5.43 -13.01 -10.58
CA THR A 160 4.86 -12.42 -9.38
C THR A 160 5.94 -11.70 -8.59
N VAL A 161 5.77 -10.40 -8.40
CA VAL A 161 6.64 -9.57 -7.58
C VAL A 161 5.94 -9.28 -6.28
N PHE A 162 6.52 -9.76 -5.19
CA PHE A 162 6.14 -9.44 -3.83
C PHE A 162 6.96 -8.25 -3.36
N VAL A 163 6.29 -7.22 -2.83
CA VAL A 163 6.94 -6.10 -2.18
C VAL A 163 6.61 -6.12 -0.71
N GLU A 164 7.65 -6.29 0.07
CA GLU A 164 7.61 -6.48 1.51
C GLU A 164 8.26 -5.27 2.20
N TYR A 165 7.75 -4.92 3.38
CA TYR A 165 8.31 -3.88 4.23
C TYR A 165 8.48 -4.39 5.66
N GLN A 166 9.65 -4.15 6.23
CA GLN A 166 9.97 -4.40 7.62
C GLN A 166 10.29 -3.08 8.32
N GLY A 167 9.45 -2.68 9.28
CA GLY A 167 9.75 -1.59 10.18
C GLY A 167 10.85 -1.97 11.18
N VAL A 168 11.44 -0.95 11.82
CA VAL A 168 12.54 -1.13 12.79
C VAL A 168 12.17 -2.04 13.97
N ASP A 169 10.90 -2.02 14.38
CA ASP A 169 10.38 -2.82 15.50
C ASP A 169 9.72 -4.12 15.04
N ASP A 170 9.62 -4.36 13.73
CA ASP A 170 8.97 -5.55 13.18
C ASP A 170 9.95 -6.75 13.21
N LEU A 171 9.49 -7.89 13.71
CA LEU A 171 10.31 -9.11 13.79
C LEU A 171 10.55 -9.74 12.40
N GLU A 172 9.59 -9.58 11.49
CA GLU A 172 9.60 -10.16 10.15
C GLU A 172 9.01 -9.16 9.15
N PRO A 173 9.44 -9.20 7.88
CA PRO A 173 8.88 -8.37 6.82
C PRO A 173 7.42 -8.73 6.53
N ALA A 174 6.57 -7.71 6.36
CA ALA A 174 5.18 -7.87 5.97
C ALA A 174 4.99 -7.58 4.48
N GLU A 175 4.22 -8.43 3.79
CA GLU A 175 3.80 -8.16 2.42
C GLU A 175 2.88 -6.93 2.39
N ILE A 176 3.27 -5.90 1.64
CA ILE A 176 2.47 -4.69 1.45
C ILE A 176 1.65 -4.78 0.16
N THR A 177 2.27 -5.31 -0.90
CA THR A 177 1.64 -5.48 -2.21
C THR A 177 2.25 -6.67 -2.94
N ARG A 178 1.44 -7.27 -3.81
CA ARG A 178 1.90 -8.18 -4.87
C ARG A 178 1.45 -7.68 -6.23
N LEU A 179 2.31 -7.81 -7.23
CA LEU A 179 1.99 -7.55 -8.63
C LEU A 179 2.23 -8.83 -9.42
N THR A 180 1.20 -9.32 -10.11
CA THR A 180 1.28 -10.51 -10.94
C THR A 180 0.89 -10.16 -12.37
N TRP A 181 1.68 -10.63 -13.33
CA TRP A 181 1.35 -10.54 -14.75
C TRP A 181 1.74 -11.81 -15.49
N ILE A 182 1.23 -11.92 -16.71
CA ILE A 182 1.59 -12.97 -17.66
C ILE A 182 2.52 -12.35 -18.70
N GLN A 183 3.61 -13.04 -19.00
CA GLN A 183 4.53 -12.67 -20.08
C GLN A 183 4.28 -13.62 -21.27
N PRO A 184 3.52 -13.17 -22.29
CA PRO A 184 3.30 -13.92 -23.53
C PRO A 184 4.51 -13.81 -24.47
N ARG A 185 4.42 -14.52 -25.62
CA ARG A 185 5.50 -14.64 -26.60
C ARG A 185 5.77 -13.35 -27.34
#